data_AF-A0A9Q8QCC3-F1
#
_entry.id   AF-A0A9Q8QCC3-F1
#
_cell.length_a   1.000
_cell.length_b   1.000
_cell.length_c   1.000
_cell.angle_alpha   90.00
_cell.angle_beta   90.00
_cell.angle_gamma   90.00
#
_symmetry.space_group_name_H-M   'P 1'
#
loop_
_entity.id
_entity.type
_entity.pdbx_description
1 polymer ?
#
loop_
_entity_poly.entity_id
_entity_poly.type
_entity_poly.pdbx_seq_one_letter_code
_entity_poly.pdbx_strand_id
1 'polypeptide(L)'
;MDLLTNFASRSIHDMAIVGKAVTASFYSHEARYSYWNGCSTGGRQGMVAAQKYPKDFDGVLAGSPAIYWTEYVIAELWPQVVMKAEGYYPTQCEYEAVVQAGIAACDSLDKVKDGVITQPSHCKFDPFTAVGTKHQCPSLKEEVVINEKVASIVAKIWDGPRDRHGKSLWYGLEIGANLWGLAETAESNGTRIGKPVFVADGWTRFFVKRDPKFDTASVDIDTLVQLFQESRETFDEIIGSANPDLSRFKKSGGKLLMWHGLADQLIFPQGSVRYYEEVKRVLGGSKATLDFFRLFLAPGVDHCGYGPTPGAVPSPFTDLVSWVETGRAPEKIEAKTLPTSPAQFTRKICRYPLVAKYQGWGDKASSHSYTCMRDC
;
A
#
# COMPACT_ATOMS: atom_id res chain seq x y z
N MET A 1 -0.45 26.95 -6.31
CA MET A 1 -0.08 25.82 -7.20
C MET A 1 1.40 25.46 -7.14
N ASP A 2 2.35 26.41 -7.06
CA ASP A 2 3.79 26.07 -7.03
C ASP A 2 4.24 25.09 -5.94
N LEU A 3 3.75 25.23 -4.71
CA LEU A 3 4.09 24.30 -3.62
C LEU A 3 3.56 22.88 -3.89
N LEU A 4 2.39 22.77 -4.54
CA LEU A 4 1.86 21.47 -4.96
C LEU A 4 2.71 20.88 -6.09
N THR A 5 3.17 21.68 -7.05
CA THR A 5 4.10 21.24 -8.10
C THR A 5 5.43 20.76 -7.51
N ASN A 6 5.95 21.47 -6.49
CA ASN A 6 7.14 21.05 -5.73
C ASN A 6 6.94 19.66 -5.13
N PHE A 7 5.85 19.49 -4.37
CA PHE A 7 5.50 18.22 -3.74
C PHE A 7 5.26 17.11 -4.78
N ALA A 8 4.55 17.42 -5.87
CA ALA A 8 4.17 16.46 -6.89
C ALA A 8 5.37 15.92 -7.65
N SER A 9 6.32 16.77 -8.09
CA SER A 9 7.42 16.30 -8.92
C SER A 9 8.70 17.15 -8.88
N ARG A 10 8.57 18.48 -8.81
CA ARG A 10 9.70 19.41 -9.08
C ARG A 10 10.82 19.28 -8.05
N SER A 11 10.50 19.17 -6.76
CA SER A 11 11.54 19.11 -5.72
C SER A 11 12.46 17.89 -5.84
N ILE A 12 11.94 16.75 -6.31
CA ILE A 12 12.75 15.53 -6.50
C ILE A 12 13.69 15.67 -7.69
N HIS A 13 13.21 16.29 -8.77
CA HIS A 13 14.02 16.57 -9.94
C HIS A 13 15.15 17.55 -9.65
N ASP A 14 14.82 18.67 -9.01
CA ASP A 14 15.79 19.70 -8.64
C ASP A 14 16.85 19.12 -7.69
N MET A 15 16.42 18.29 -6.73
CA MET A 15 17.34 17.55 -5.84
C MET A 15 18.28 16.63 -6.63
N ALA A 16 17.79 15.90 -7.63
CA ALA A 16 18.62 15.02 -8.45
C ALA A 16 19.66 15.80 -9.26
N ILE A 17 19.28 16.93 -9.87
CA ILE A 17 20.20 17.80 -10.63
C ILE A 17 21.27 18.38 -9.72
N VAL A 18 20.85 19.05 -8.64
CA VAL A 18 21.77 19.72 -7.72
C VAL A 18 22.67 18.71 -7.02
N GLY A 19 22.11 17.58 -6.57
CA GLY A 19 22.87 16.51 -5.93
C GLY A 19 23.98 15.96 -6.82
N LYS A 20 23.66 15.67 -8.10
CA LYS A 20 24.67 15.20 -9.07
C LYS A 20 25.75 16.24 -9.34
N ALA A 21 25.41 17.53 -9.44
CA ALA A 21 26.37 18.61 -9.62
C ALA A 21 27.33 18.73 -8.42
N VAL A 22 26.78 18.66 -7.20
CA VAL A 22 27.58 18.65 -5.96
C VAL A 22 28.49 17.42 -5.89
N THR A 23 27.98 16.23 -6.22
CA THR A 23 28.79 15.00 -6.29
C THR A 23 29.95 15.17 -7.28
N ALA A 24 29.68 15.64 -8.49
CA ALA A 24 30.71 15.84 -9.51
C ALA A 24 31.78 16.85 -9.07
N SER A 25 31.35 17.96 -8.47
CA SER A 25 32.26 18.99 -7.96
C SER A 25 33.11 18.50 -6.79
N PHE A 26 32.54 17.71 -5.88
CA PHE A 26 33.23 17.26 -4.67
C PHE A 26 34.20 16.12 -4.95
N TYR A 27 33.81 15.13 -5.76
CA TYR A 27 34.62 13.95 -6.05
C TYR A 27 35.49 14.09 -7.31
N SER A 28 35.39 15.20 -8.04
CA SER A 28 36.07 15.42 -9.34
C SER A 28 35.70 14.41 -10.43
N HIS A 29 34.58 13.71 -10.29
CA HIS A 29 34.04 12.79 -11.29
C HIS A 29 32.51 12.67 -11.14
N GLU A 30 31.81 12.44 -12.25
CA GLU A 30 30.37 12.20 -12.23
C GLU A 30 30.02 10.89 -11.51
N ALA A 31 28.78 10.80 -11.00
CA ALA A 31 28.26 9.54 -10.49
C ALA A 31 28.06 8.56 -11.65
N ARG A 32 28.60 7.34 -11.53
CA ARG A 32 28.46 6.31 -12.56
C ARG A 32 27.03 5.82 -12.72
N TYR A 33 26.31 5.74 -11.60
CA TYR A 33 24.91 5.38 -11.52
C TYR A 33 24.22 6.26 -10.48
N SER A 34 22.91 6.44 -10.60
CA SER A 34 22.07 7.20 -9.68
C SER A 34 20.85 6.39 -9.28
N TYR A 35 20.52 6.38 -7.99
CA TYR A 35 19.46 5.54 -7.44
C TYR A 35 18.46 6.35 -6.62
N TRP A 36 17.19 5.98 -6.72
CA TRP A 36 16.14 6.38 -5.79
C TRP A 36 15.72 5.19 -4.93
N ASN A 37 15.58 5.42 -3.62
CA ASN A 37 15.03 4.44 -2.69
C ASN A 37 14.05 5.13 -1.75
N GLY A 38 12.76 4.86 -1.93
CA GLY A 38 11.71 5.47 -1.14
C GLY A 38 10.48 4.58 -1.00
N CYS A 39 9.76 4.77 0.09
CA CYS A 39 8.50 4.08 0.37
C CYS A 39 7.36 5.08 0.63
N SER A 40 6.09 4.70 0.44
CA SER A 40 4.93 5.59 0.63
C SER A 40 4.93 6.77 -0.36
N THR A 41 4.87 8.01 0.14
CA THR A 41 5.13 9.22 -0.64
C THR A 41 6.48 9.15 -1.35
N GLY A 42 7.52 8.58 -0.73
CA GLY A 42 8.81 8.34 -1.36
C GLY A 42 8.72 7.33 -2.52
N GLY A 43 7.87 6.31 -2.40
CA GLY A 43 7.59 5.38 -3.49
C GLY A 43 6.95 6.11 -4.68
N ARG A 44 5.92 6.93 -4.42
CA ARG A 44 5.30 7.80 -5.43
C ARG A 44 6.30 8.74 -6.09
N GLN A 45 7.18 9.38 -5.32
CA GLN A 45 8.20 10.31 -5.82
C GLN A 45 9.16 9.61 -6.80
N GLY A 46 9.62 8.40 -6.48
CA GLY A 46 10.42 7.59 -7.40
C GLY A 46 9.67 7.24 -8.68
N MET A 47 8.39 6.86 -8.55
CA MET A 47 7.53 6.58 -9.71
C MET A 47 7.35 7.81 -10.60
N VAL A 48 7.12 8.99 -10.02
CA VAL A 48 7.00 10.24 -10.77
C VAL A 48 8.31 10.63 -11.44
N ALA A 49 9.45 10.42 -10.79
CA ALA A 49 10.75 10.62 -11.42
C ALA A 49 10.89 9.73 -12.66
N ALA A 50 10.53 8.45 -12.59
CA ALA A 50 10.54 7.56 -13.76
C ALA A 50 9.56 8.03 -14.87
N GLN A 51 8.36 8.50 -14.51
CA GLN A 51 7.34 8.97 -15.47
C GLN A 51 7.74 10.29 -16.17
N LYS A 52 8.22 11.27 -15.41
CA LYS A 52 8.42 12.66 -15.86
C LYS A 52 9.89 12.96 -16.20
N TYR A 53 10.84 12.42 -15.44
CA TYR A 53 12.28 12.74 -15.53
C TYR A 53 13.13 11.47 -15.68
N PRO A 54 13.01 10.76 -16.81
CA PRO A 54 13.52 9.40 -16.99
C PRO A 54 15.05 9.24 -16.93
N LYS A 55 15.80 10.34 -16.78
CA LYS A 55 17.27 10.36 -16.66
C LYS A 55 17.76 10.76 -15.27
N ASP A 56 16.86 11.03 -14.34
CA ASP A 56 17.25 11.40 -12.98
C ASP A 56 17.86 10.20 -12.23
N PHE A 57 17.35 9.00 -12.45
CA PHE A 57 17.83 7.78 -11.79
C PHE A 57 17.92 6.61 -12.77
N ASP A 58 18.98 5.82 -12.64
CA ASP A 58 19.18 4.55 -13.36
C ASP A 58 18.43 3.41 -12.68
N GLY A 59 18.25 3.49 -11.36
CA GLY A 59 17.45 2.54 -10.58
C GLY A 59 16.46 3.25 -9.66
N VAL A 60 15.19 2.81 -9.67
CA VAL A 60 14.15 3.28 -8.76
C VAL A 60 13.63 2.09 -7.94
N LEU A 61 13.80 2.18 -6.62
CA LEU A 61 13.15 1.30 -5.64
C LEU A 61 11.94 2.04 -5.05
N ALA A 62 10.74 1.55 -5.35
CA ALA A 62 9.48 2.13 -4.92
C ALA A 62 8.71 1.15 -4.01
N GLY A 63 8.75 1.38 -2.70
CA GLY A 63 7.93 0.64 -1.73
C GLY A 63 6.56 1.29 -1.51
N SER A 64 5.50 0.49 -1.36
CA SER A 64 4.11 0.92 -1.08
C SER A 64 3.77 2.29 -1.70
N PRO A 65 3.86 2.48 -3.03
CA PRO A 65 3.87 3.81 -3.62
C PRO A 65 2.49 4.48 -3.59
N ALA A 66 2.44 5.72 -3.12
CA ALA A 66 1.24 6.60 -3.09
C ALA A 66 0.82 7.14 -4.47
N ILE A 67 0.68 6.26 -5.47
CA ILE A 67 0.22 6.59 -6.84
C ILE A 67 -1.30 6.61 -6.94
N TYR A 68 -1.86 7.22 -7.99
CA TYR A 68 -3.29 7.58 -8.08
C TYR A 68 -3.72 8.49 -6.92
N TRP A 69 -2.88 9.46 -6.57
CA TRP A 69 -3.03 10.32 -5.37
C TRP A 69 -4.44 10.87 -5.21
N THR A 70 -5.00 11.37 -6.30
CA THR A 70 -6.32 12.00 -6.37
C THR A 70 -7.49 11.05 -6.08
N GLU A 71 -7.29 9.75 -6.26
CA GLU A 71 -8.29 8.71 -5.99
C GLU A 71 -8.05 8.08 -4.62
N TYR A 72 -6.85 7.53 -4.38
CA TYR A 72 -6.61 6.73 -3.17
C TYR A 72 -6.69 7.58 -1.89
N VAL A 73 -6.23 8.85 -1.91
CA VAL A 73 -6.31 9.75 -0.74
C VAL A 73 -7.75 10.09 -0.38
N ILE A 74 -8.68 10.12 -1.35
CA ILE A 74 -10.10 10.26 -1.05
C ILE A 74 -10.65 8.93 -0.52
N ALA A 75 -10.20 7.79 -1.06
CA ALA A 75 -10.57 6.46 -0.57
C ALA A 75 -10.19 6.22 0.91
N GLU A 76 -9.12 6.88 1.40
CA GLU A 76 -8.73 6.85 2.81
C GLU A 76 -9.84 7.33 3.78
N LEU A 77 -10.79 8.15 3.30
CA LEU A 77 -11.95 8.58 4.10
C LEU A 77 -13.01 7.49 4.26
N TRP A 78 -12.96 6.42 3.47
CA TRP A 78 -14.03 5.41 3.42
C TRP A 78 -14.37 4.79 4.77
N PRO A 79 -13.40 4.37 5.61
CA PRO A 79 -13.70 3.86 6.96
C PRO A 79 -14.49 4.84 7.83
N GLN A 80 -14.21 6.14 7.72
CA GLN A 80 -14.91 7.19 8.47
C GLN A 80 -16.36 7.34 7.99
N VAL A 81 -16.57 7.30 6.68
CA VAL A 81 -17.88 7.38 6.05
C VAL A 81 -18.77 6.20 6.47
N VAL A 82 -18.23 4.98 6.50
CA VAL A 82 -19.03 3.79 6.86
C VAL A 82 -19.34 3.72 8.36
N MET A 83 -18.41 4.13 9.24
CA MET A 83 -18.69 4.27 10.67
C MET A 83 -19.84 5.26 10.91
N LYS A 84 -19.78 6.42 10.23
CA LYS A 84 -20.84 7.44 10.29
C LYS A 84 -22.17 6.90 9.77
N ALA A 85 -22.18 6.22 8.63
CA ALA A 85 -23.39 5.66 8.03
C ALA A 85 -24.06 4.60 8.93
N GLU A 86 -23.27 3.81 9.65
CA GLU A 86 -23.75 2.81 10.61
C GLU A 86 -24.13 3.42 11.98
N GLY A 87 -23.77 4.68 12.21
CA GLY A 87 -23.94 5.35 13.49
C GLY A 87 -23.23 4.61 14.62
N TYR A 88 -22.05 4.05 14.33
CA TYR A 88 -21.24 3.31 15.29
C TYR A 88 -19.76 3.48 15.00
N TYR A 89 -18.99 3.75 16.05
CA TYR A 89 -17.55 3.96 16.00
C TYR A 89 -16.89 2.85 16.83
N PRO A 90 -16.45 1.75 16.20
CA PRO A 90 -15.78 0.67 16.90
C PRO A 90 -14.51 1.13 17.61
N THR A 91 -14.20 0.48 18.72
CA THR A 91 -12.87 0.54 19.32
C THR A 91 -11.85 -0.17 18.44
N GLN A 92 -10.57 0.17 18.60
CA GLN A 92 -9.50 -0.57 17.92
C GLN A 92 -9.48 -2.05 18.32
N CYS A 93 -9.85 -2.38 19.55
CA CYS A 93 -9.93 -3.77 19.99
C CYS A 93 -11.04 -4.56 19.27
N GLU A 94 -12.19 -3.95 19.00
CA GLU A 94 -13.25 -4.59 18.22
C GLU A 94 -12.80 -4.85 16.77
N TYR A 95 -12.07 -3.91 16.16
CA TYR A 95 -11.45 -4.14 14.86
C TYR A 95 -10.42 -5.26 14.90
N GLU A 96 -9.52 -5.25 15.89
CA GLU A 96 -8.51 -6.29 16.08
C GLU A 96 -9.14 -7.68 16.21
N ALA A 97 -10.24 -7.82 16.96
CA ALA A 97 -10.96 -9.08 17.12
C ALA A 97 -11.40 -9.66 15.77
N VAL A 98 -12.03 -8.84 14.90
CA VAL A 98 -12.52 -9.28 13.59
C VAL A 98 -11.37 -9.54 12.62
N VAL A 99 -10.34 -8.68 12.61
CA VAL A 99 -9.14 -8.87 11.79
C VAL A 99 -8.42 -10.17 12.16
N GLN A 100 -8.23 -10.45 13.45
CA GLN A 100 -7.60 -11.69 13.92
C GLN A 100 -8.45 -12.92 13.61
N ALA A 101 -9.79 -12.83 13.68
CA ALA A 101 -10.66 -13.91 13.24
C ALA A 101 -10.49 -14.19 11.73
N GLY A 102 -10.37 -13.15 10.91
CA GLY A 102 -10.08 -13.28 9.48
C GLY A 102 -8.71 -13.90 9.18
N ILE A 103 -7.67 -13.46 9.89
CA ILE A 103 -6.33 -14.07 9.81
C ILE A 103 -6.40 -15.54 10.21
N ALA A 104 -7.00 -15.88 11.35
CA ALA A 104 -7.10 -17.25 11.82
C ALA A 104 -7.86 -18.17 10.84
N ALA A 105 -8.89 -17.64 10.16
CA ALA A 105 -9.64 -18.38 9.15
C ALA A 105 -8.84 -18.63 7.86
N CYS A 106 -7.87 -17.78 7.53
CA CYS A 106 -7.22 -17.74 6.22
C CYS A 106 -5.71 -18.06 6.23
N ASP A 107 -5.06 -18.04 7.38
CA ASP A 107 -3.63 -18.35 7.59
C ASP A 107 -3.25 -19.67 6.91
N SER A 108 -4.00 -20.75 7.20
CA SER A 108 -3.69 -22.08 6.69
C SER A 108 -3.95 -22.34 5.19
N LEU A 109 -4.47 -21.36 4.44
CA LEU A 109 -4.79 -21.54 3.02
C LEU A 109 -3.55 -21.83 2.16
N ASP A 110 -2.37 -21.41 2.62
CA ASP A 110 -1.08 -21.69 1.96
C ASP A 110 -0.34 -22.93 2.53
N LYS A 111 -0.99 -23.67 3.44
CA LYS A 111 -0.47 -24.85 4.17
C LYS A 111 0.57 -24.54 5.25
N VAL A 112 0.77 -23.27 5.57
CA VAL A 112 1.59 -22.75 6.66
C VAL A 112 0.66 -22.11 7.69
N LYS A 113 1.05 -22.15 8.96
CA LYS A 113 0.28 -21.51 10.04
C LYS A 113 1.24 -20.61 10.79
N ASP A 114 1.36 -19.38 10.35
CA ASP A 114 2.33 -18.40 10.83
C ASP A 114 1.71 -17.01 11.07
N GLY A 115 0.38 -16.90 10.97
CA GLY A 115 -0.35 -15.65 11.12
C GLY A 115 -0.26 -14.74 9.91
N VAL A 116 0.20 -15.24 8.75
CA VAL A 116 0.34 -14.49 7.51
C VAL A 116 -0.66 -15.00 6.48
N ILE A 117 -1.50 -14.11 5.95
CA ILE A 117 -2.30 -14.43 4.77
C ILE A 117 -1.44 -14.22 3.53
N THR A 118 -0.91 -15.30 2.93
CA THR A 118 -0.07 -15.22 1.72
C THR A 118 -0.80 -14.58 0.53
N GLN A 119 -2.09 -14.86 0.38
CA GLN A 119 -2.93 -14.33 -0.71
C GLN A 119 -4.30 -13.88 -0.19
N PRO A 120 -4.44 -12.59 0.19
CA PRO A 120 -5.69 -12.05 0.72
C PRO A 120 -6.92 -12.28 -0.19
N SER A 121 -6.75 -12.23 -1.52
CA SER A 121 -7.83 -12.47 -2.49
C SER A 121 -8.49 -13.86 -2.39
N HIS A 122 -7.78 -14.85 -1.82
CA HIS A 122 -8.28 -16.21 -1.60
C HIS A 122 -9.04 -16.36 -0.28
N CYS A 123 -8.86 -15.42 0.64
CA CYS A 123 -9.60 -15.40 1.89
C CYS A 123 -11.07 -15.04 1.62
N LYS A 124 -11.99 -15.92 2.02
CA LYS A 124 -13.45 -15.73 1.90
C LYS A 124 -14.12 -15.61 3.27
N PHE A 125 -13.37 -15.14 4.26
CA PHE A 125 -13.88 -14.92 5.60
C PHE A 125 -15.01 -13.87 5.58
N ASP A 126 -16.11 -14.18 6.24
CA ASP A 126 -17.26 -13.28 6.41
C ASP A 126 -17.23 -12.67 7.83
N PRO A 127 -17.04 -11.33 7.98
CA PRO A 127 -17.07 -10.64 9.27
C PRO A 127 -18.29 -10.95 10.14
N PHE A 128 -19.44 -11.25 9.55
CA PHE A 128 -20.66 -11.53 10.31
C PHE A 128 -20.56 -12.83 11.12
N THR A 129 -19.64 -13.74 10.77
CA THR A 129 -19.36 -14.95 11.56
C THR A 129 -18.72 -14.63 12.92
N ALA A 130 -18.18 -13.43 13.12
CA ALA A 130 -17.63 -12.98 14.40
C ALA A 130 -18.69 -12.40 15.34
N VAL A 131 -19.93 -12.14 14.88
CA VAL A 131 -20.99 -11.54 15.71
C VAL A 131 -21.32 -12.45 16.90
N GLY A 132 -21.42 -11.85 18.09
CA GLY A 132 -21.66 -12.55 19.36
C GLY A 132 -20.42 -13.18 19.98
N THR A 133 -19.28 -13.20 19.27
CA THR A 133 -18.01 -13.67 19.86
C THR A 133 -17.47 -12.66 20.85
N LYS A 134 -16.76 -13.19 21.85
CA LYS A 134 -16.14 -12.46 22.94
C LYS A 134 -14.65 -12.32 22.67
N HIS A 135 -14.12 -11.11 22.83
CA HIS A 135 -12.70 -10.85 22.68
C HIS A 135 -12.18 -10.07 23.89
N GLN A 136 -11.06 -10.54 24.44
CA GLN A 136 -10.41 -9.88 25.56
C GLN A 136 -9.64 -8.67 25.03
N CYS A 137 -9.88 -7.51 25.62
CA CYS A 137 -9.23 -6.25 25.25
C CYS A 137 -8.30 -5.79 26.37
N PRO A 138 -7.01 -6.16 26.34
CA PRO A 138 -6.06 -5.73 27.35
C PRO A 138 -5.97 -4.21 27.49
N SER A 139 -6.14 -3.48 26.39
CA SER A 139 -6.15 -2.01 26.34
C SER A 139 -7.32 -1.40 27.11
N LEU A 140 -8.47 -2.08 27.15
CA LEU A 140 -9.67 -1.66 27.86
C LEU A 140 -9.80 -2.32 29.24
N LYS A 141 -9.03 -3.39 29.51
CA LYS A 141 -9.18 -4.28 30.67
C LYS A 141 -10.58 -4.89 30.78
N GLU A 142 -11.22 -5.09 29.64
CA GLU A 142 -12.60 -5.54 29.52
C GLU A 142 -12.72 -6.54 28.36
N GLU A 143 -13.84 -7.26 28.31
CA GLU A 143 -14.20 -8.12 27.19
C GLU A 143 -15.20 -7.38 26.29
N VAL A 144 -14.94 -7.32 24.99
CA VAL A 144 -15.89 -6.79 24.01
C VAL A 144 -16.66 -7.92 23.35
N VAL A 145 -17.93 -7.67 23.03
CA VAL A 145 -18.76 -8.57 22.24
C VAL A 145 -18.96 -7.94 20.87
N ILE A 146 -18.53 -8.64 19.83
CA ILE A 146 -18.65 -8.14 18.46
C ILE A 146 -20.13 -8.09 18.06
N ASN A 147 -20.60 -6.91 17.68
CA ASN A 147 -21.97 -6.70 17.24
C ASN A 147 -22.07 -6.62 15.71
N GLU A 148 -23.29 -6.66 15.19
CA GLU A 148 -23.57 -6.62 13.74
C GLU A 148 -23.02 -5.36 13.06
N LYS A 149 -22.99 -4.22 13.76
CA LYS A 149 -22.47 -2.97 13.18
C LYS A 149 -20.96 -3.04 12.97
N VAL A 150 -20.20 -3.60 13.92
CA VAL A 150 -18.74 -3.83 13.75
C VAL A 150 -18.50 -4.71 12.52
N ALA A 151 -19.23 -5.81 12.39
CA ALA A 151 -19.11 -6.71 11.24
C ALA A 151 -19.45 -6.01 9.92
N SER A 152 -20.56 -5.24 9.87
CA SER A 152 -20.95 -4.44 8.69
C SER A 152 -19.89 -3.41 8.29
N ILE A 153 -19.34 -2.68 9.26
CA ILE A 153 -18.27 -1.69 9.04
C ILE A 153 -17.03 -2.36 8.45
N VAL A 154 -16.56 -3.45 9.05
CA VAL A 154 -15.38 -4.18 8.57
C VAL A 154 -15.61 -4.73 7.15
N ALA A 155 -16.78 -5.32 6.90
CA ALA A 155 -17.13 -5.83 5.57
C ALA A 155 -17.06 -4.72 4.50
N LYS A 156 -17.59 -3.53 4.80
CA LYS A 156 -17.53 -2.38 3.88
C LYS A 156 -16.11 -1.85 3.71
N ILE A 157 -15.29 -1.81 4.76
CA ILE A 157 -13.89 -1.38 4.67
C ILE A 157 -13.09 -2.30 3.75
N TRP A 158 -13.29 -3.62 3.83
CA TRP A 158 -12.62 -4.59 2.96
C TRP A 158 -13.15 -4.59 1.52
N ASP A 159 -14.42 -4.26 1.29
CA ASP A 159 -15.00 -4.14 -0.06
C ASP A 159 -14.58 -2.84 -0.77
N GLY A 160 -14.37 -1.76 -0.01
CA GLY A 160 -13.97 -0.44 -0.52
C GLY A 160 -15.14 0.46 -0.90
N PRO A 161 -14.87 1.74 -1.24
CA PRO A 161 -15.90 2.73 -1.52
C PRO A 161 -16.63 2.44 -2.83
N ARG A 162 -17.96 2.52 -2.79
CA ARG A 162 -18.86 2.40 -3.95
C ARG A 162 -19.81 3.59 -4.01
N ASP A 163 -20.24 3.96 -5.21
CA ASP A 163 -21.36 4.88 -5.38
C ASP A 163 -22.70 4.18 -5.06
N ARG A 164 -23.78 4.97 -5.00
CA ARG A 164 -25.15 4.48 -4.75
C ARG A 164 -25.67 3.48 -5.80
N HIS A 165 -25.00 3.34 -6.94
CA HIS A 165 -25.33 2.40 -8.00
C HIS A 165 -24.45 1.13 -7.94
N GLY A 166 -23.60 1.00 -6.92
CA GLY A 166 -22.74 -0.15 -6.69
C GLY A 166 -21.41 -0.11 -7.47
N LYS A 167 -21.14 0.97 -8.22
CA LYS A 167 -19.88 1.12 -8.95
C LYS A 167 -18.75 1.38 -7.96
N SER A 168 -17.71 0.57 -8.04
CA SER A 168 -16.49 0.75 -7.23
C SER A 168 -15.79 2.07 -7.62
N LEU A 169 -15.43 2.85 -6.61
CA LEU A 169 -14.64 4.08 -6.73
C LEU A 169 -13.15 3.79 -6.51
N TRP A 170 -12.85 2.92 -5.55
CA TRP A 170 -11.51 2.46 -5.22
C TRP A 170 -11.56 1.08 -4.55
N TYR A 171 -10.39 0.52 -4.26
CA TYR A 171 -10.24 -0.75 -3.55
C TYR A 171 -10.48 -0.60 -2.05
N GLY A 172 -10.81 -1.70 -1.38
CA GLY A 172 -10.81 -1.81 0.08
C GLY A 172 -9.48 -2.32 0.64
N LEU A 173 -9.29 -2.16 1.94
CA LEU A 173 -8.11 -2.71 2.63
C LEU A 173 -8.14 -4.24 2.56
N GLU A 174 -6.98 -4.87 2.37
CA GLU A 174 -6.91 -6.33 2.30
C GLU A 174 -7.22 -6.98 3.66
N ILE A 175 -7.81 -8.18 3.62
CA ILE A 175 -8.00 -8.96 4.84
C ILE A 175 -6.63 -9.27 5.44
N GLY A 176 -6.49 -8.99 6.74
CA GLY A 176 -5.23 -9.13 7.48
C GLY A 176 -4.47 -7.82 7.66
N ALA A 177 -4.79 -6.77 6.91
CA ALA A 177 -4.40 -5.42 7.28
C ALA A 177 -5.13 -5.04 8.58
N ASN A 178 -4.38 -4.45 9.51
CA ASN A 178 -5.02 -3.79 10.65
C ASN A 178 -5.80 -2.56 10.15
N LEU A 179 -6.79 -2.10 10.92
CA LEU A 179 -7.68 -1.01 10.48
C LEU A 179 -7.39 0.34 11.16
N TRP A 180 -6.47 0.39 12.13
CA TRP A 180 -6.20 1.60 12.92
C TRP A 180 -5.66 2.77 12.08
N GLY A 181 -5.01 2.49 10.95
CA GLY A 181 -4.46 3.51 10.07
C GLY A 181 -5.51 4.47 9.49
N LEU A 182 -6.68 3.93 9.10
CA LEU A 182 -7.73 4.71 8.42
C LEU A 182 -9.07 4.73 9.19
N ALA A 183 -9.31 3.75 10.06
CA ALA A 183 -10.50 3.64 10.90
C ALA A 183 -10.24 4.12 12.35
N GLU A 184 -9.41 5.16 12.51
CA GLU A 184 -9.14 5.74 13.82
C GLU A 184 -10.37 6.50 14.34
N THR A 185 -10.50 6.55 15.67
CA THR A 185 -11.58 7.22 16.40
C THR A 185 -11.00 8.11 17.49
N ALA A 186 -11.73 9.14 17.91
CA ALA A 186 -11.41 9.99 19.05
C ALA A 186 -12.58 10.05 20.03
N GLU A 187 -12.31 10.47 21.26
CA GLU A 187 -13.34 10.74 22.26
C GLU A 187 -13.61 12.25 22.33
N SER A 188 -14.89 12.65 22.28
CA SER A 188 -15.33 14.04 22.40
C SER A 188 -16.60 14.12 23.24
N ASN A 189 -16.56 14.87 24.35
CA ASN A 189 -17.68 14.99 25.31
C ASN A 189 -18.27 13.64 25.76
N GLY A 190 -17.41 12.63 25.96
CA GLY A 190 -17.82 11.28 26.36
C GLY A 190 -18.49 10.46 25.25
N THR A 191 -18.43 10.92 23.99
CA THR A 191 -18.89 10.19 22.81
C THR A 191 -17.73 9.93 21.87
N ARG A 192 -17.64 8.70 21.37
CA ARG A 192 -16.67 8.34 20.35
C ARG A 192 -17.09 8.87 18.99
N ILE A 193 -16.16 9.51 18.31
CA ILE A 193 -16.32 10.09 16.97
C ILE A 193 -15.24 9.56 16.03
N GLY A 194 -15.49 9.68 14.73
CA GLY A 194 -14.50 9.40 13.71
C GLY A 194 -13.34 10.39 13.74
N LYS A 195 -12.13 9.91 13.45
CA LYS A 195 -10.93 10.72 13.31
C LYS A 195 -10.28 10.44 11.94
N PRO A 196 -10.63 11.22 10.89
CA PRO A 196 -10.02 11.06 9.58
C PRO A 196 -8.49 11.19 9.63
N VAL A 197 -7.79 10.38 8.83
CA VAL A 197 -6.33 10.45 8.71
C VAL A 197 -5.91 11.82 8.17
N PHE A 198 -4.83 12.38 8.71
CA PHE A 198 -4.41 13.76 8.42
C PHE A 198 -4.11 14.01 6.93
N VAL A 199 -3.74 12.97 6.16
CA VAL A 199 -3.46 13.06 4.73
C VAL A 199 -4.75 13.32 3.96
N ALA A 200 -5.75 12.45 4.09
CA ALA A 200 -7.06 12.60 3.50
C ALA A 200 -7.79 13.88 3.96
N ASP A 201 -7.70 14.20 5.25
CA ASP A 201 -8.26 15.44 5.81
C ASP A 201 -7.60 16.69 5.21
N GLY A 202 -6.26 16.75 5.20
CA GLY A 202 -5.53 17.87 4.63
C GLY A 202 -5.76 18.03 3.13
N TRP A 203 -5.80 16.92 2.38
CA TRP A 203 -6.10 16.93 0.95
C TRP A 203 -7.51 17.47 0.69
N THR A 204 -8.50 17.00 1.44
CA THR A 204 -9.89 17.41 1.29
C THR A 204 -10.08 18.89 1.62
N ARG A 205 -9.62 19.34 2.79
CA ARG A 205 -9.80 20.73 3.26
C ARG A 205 -9.03 21.73 2.41
N PHE A 206 -7.74 21.52 2.20
CA PHE A 206 -6.88 22.54 1.62
C PHE A 206 -6.83 22.53 0.09
N PHE A 207 -7.12 21.40 -0.56
CA PHE A 207 -7.01 21.28 -2.02
C PHE A 207 -8.36 21.09 -2.71
N VAL A 208 -9.12 20.07 -2.32
CA VAL A 208 -10.38 19.74 -3.01
C VAL A 208 -11.46 20.79 -2.70
N LYS A 209 -11.76 20.99 -1.42
CA LYS A 209 -12.75 21.99 -0.97
C LYS A 209 -12.20 23.41 -0.87
N ARG A 210 -10.88 23.55 -0.71
CA ARG A 210 -10.19 24.86 -0.52
C ARG A 210 -10.78 25.66 0.64
N ASP A 211 -11.25 24.95 1.66
CA ASP A 211 -11.82 25.48 2.89
C ASP A 211 -11.10 24.84 4.09
N PRO A 212 -10.20 25.58 4.75
CA PRO A 212 -9.52 25.12 5.96
C PRO A 212 -10.45 24.69 7.10
N LYS A 213 -11.71 25.17 7.10
CA LYS A 213 -12.72 24.90 8.12
C LYS A 213 -13.68 23.76 7.75
N PHE A 214 -13.54 23.19 6.55
CA PHE A 214 -14.39 22.08 6.14
C PHE A 214 -14.25 20.92 7.12
N ASP A 215 -15.37 20.41 7.63
CA ASP A 215 -15.38 19.28 8.56
C ASP A 215 -15.32 17.97 7.78
N THR A 216 -14.13 17.40 7.65
CA THR A 216 -13.94 16.11 6.96
C THR A 216 -14.67 14.95 7.64
N ALA A 217 -14.91 15.01 8.97
CA ALA A 217 -15.69 13.98 9.66
C ALA A 217 -17.18 14.02 9.29
N SER A 218 -17.63 15.12 8.67
CA SER A 218 -19.01 15.27 8.17
C SER A 218 -19.25 14.60 6.80
N VAL A 219 -18.22 14.09 6.12
CA VAL A 219 -18.37 13.47 4.80
C VAL A 219 -19.29 12.23 4.87
N ASP A 220 -20.27 12.17 3.97
CA ASP A 220 -21.13 11.02 3.72
C ASP A 220 -20.82 10.38 2.34
N ILE A 221 -21.56 9.36 1.95
CA ILE A 221 -21.32 8.60 0.71
C ILE A 221 -21.44 9.50 -0.53
N ASP A 222 -22.48 10.33 -0.62
CA ASP A 222 -22.70 11.20 -1.77
C ASP A 222 -21.61 12.29 -1.86
N THR A 223 -21.23 12.87 -0.72
CA THR A 223 -20.13 13.84 -0.65
C THR A 223 -18.80 13.18 -1.01
N LEU A 224 -18.57 11.93 -0.58
CA LEU A 224 -17.36 11.19 -0.94
C LEU A 224 -17.25 11.00 -2.46
N VAL A 225 -18.34 10.61 -3.13
CA VAL A 225 -18.39 10.47 -4.60
C VAL A 225 -18.03 11.78 -5.29
N GLN A 226 -18.57 12.91 -4.80
CA GLN A 226 -18.24 14.24 -5.32
C GLN A 226 -16.76 14.58 -5.11
N LEU A 227 -16.21 14.28 -3.94
CA LEU A 227 -14.79 14.50 -3.64
C LEU A 227 -13.87 13.71 -4.59
N PHE A 228 -14.22 12.47 -4.94
CA PHE A 228 -13.48 11.69 -5.95
C PHE A 228 -13.46 12.41 -7.30
N GLN A 229 -14.61 12.90 -7.76
CA GLN A 229 -14.73 13.60 -9.04
C GLN A 229 -13.94 14.91 -9.04
N GLU A 230 -14.19 15.78 -8.04
CA GLU A 230 -13.54 17.07 -7.89
C GLU A 230 -12.00 16.94 -7.78
N SER A 231 -11.53 15.97 -6.98
CA SER A 231 -10.11 15.68 -6.77
C SER A 231 -9.42 15.28 -8.08
N ARG A 232 -10.03 14.37 -8.85
CA ARG A 232 -9.49 13.89 -10.12
C ARG A 232 -9.46 14.99 -11.18
N GLU A 233 -10.61 15.61 -11.43
CA GLU A 233 -10.78 16.63 -12.48
C GLU A 233 -9.82 17.80 -12.30
N THR A 234 -9.54 18.16 -11.04
CA THR A 234 -8.69 19.32 -10.74
C THR A 234 -7.20 18.99 -10.67
N PHE A 235 -6.83 17.79 -10.18
CA PHE A 235 -5.45 17.54 -9.74
C PHE A 235 -4.75 16.34 -10.39
N ASP A 236 -5.42 15.56 -11.26
CA ASP A 236 -4.82 14.38 -11.91
C ASP A 236 -3.54 14.73 -12.67
N GLU A 237 -3.57 15.83 -13.46
CA GLU A 237 -2.43 16.27 -14.26
C GLU A 237 -1.23 16.74 -13.41
N ILE A 238 -1.49 17.17 -12.18
CA ILE A 238 -0.48 17.71 -11.27
C ILE A 238 0.15 16.57 -10.46
N ILE A 239 -0.66 15.86 -9.67
CA ILE A 239 -0.20 14.91 -8.64
C ILE A 239 -0.78 13.50 -8.76
N GLY A 240 -1.65 13.21 -9.75
CA GLY A 240 -2.22 11.87 -9.94
C GLY A 240 -1.16 10.75 -9.96
N SER A 241 0.05 11.02 -10.47
CA SER A 241 1.23 10.14 -10.36
C SER A 241 1.05 8.74 -10.96
N ALA A 242 0.17 8.62 -11.96
CA ALA A 242 -0.31 7.33 -12.47
C ALA A 242 -0.16 7.17 -13.99
N ASN A 243 0.78 7.87 -14.64
CA ASN A 243 1.01 7.69 -16.08
C ASN A 243 1.68 6.32 -16.35
N PRO A 244 1.01 5.37 -17.03
CA PRO A 244 1.58 4.04 -17.27
C PRO A 244 2.60 3.99 -18.42
N ASP A 245 2.74 5.06 -19.22
CA ASP A 245 3.75 5.11 -20.28
C ASP A 245 5.14 5.42 -19.69
N LEU A 246 5.87 4.35 -19.41
CA LEU A 246 7.27 4.39 -18.98
C LEU A 246 8.26 4.17 -20.14
N SER A 247 7.85 4.35 -21.40
CA SER A 247 8.69 4.10 -22.58
C SER A 247 10.01 4.89 -22.54
N ARG A 248 9.98 6.15 -22.09
CA ARG A 248 11.18 6.99 -21.99
C ARG A 248 12.15 6.52 -20.92
N PHE A 249 11.64 6.04 -19.78
CA PHE A 249 12.45 5.45 -18.70
C PHE A 249 13.04 4.10 -19.11
N LYS A 250 12.26 3.27 -19.79
CA LYS A 250 12.77 2.04 -20.41
C LYS A 250 13.90 2.35 -21.41
N LYS A 251 13.70 3.36 -22.28
CA LYS A 251 14.67 3.75 -23.31
C LYS A 251 15.95 4.35 -22.73
N SER A 252 15.89 5.00 -21.56
CA SER A 252 17.10 5.48 -20.86
C SER A 252 17.88 4.35 -20.17
N GLY A 253 17.36 3.11 -20.17
CA GLY A 253 17.98 1.96 -19.51
C GLY A 253 17.55 1.76 -18.06
N GLY A 254 16.68 2.62 -17.54
CA GLY A 254 16.27 2.65 -16.14
C GLY A 254 15.60 1.35 -15.68
N LYS A 255 15.85 0.95 -14.43
CA LYS A 255 15.25 -0.22 -13.78
C LYS A 255 14.33 0.23 -12.63
N LEU A 256 13.12 -0.32 -12.60
CA LEU A 256 12.11 -0.06 -11.59
C LEU A 256 11.82 -1.37 -10.83
N LEU A 257 12.10 -1.34 -9.53
CA LEU A 257 11.72 -2.39 -8.59
C LEU A 257 10.65 -1.82 -7.67
N MET A 258 9.43 -2.31 -7.79
CA MET A 258 8.33 -1.96 -6.89
C MET A 258 8.05 -3.09 -5.94
N TRP A 259 7.81 -2.76 -4.67
CA TRP A 259 7.25 -3.72 -3.71
C TRP A 259 6.11 -3.09 -2.92
N HIS A 260 5.18 -3.90 -2.44
CA HIS A 260 4.06 -3.44 -1.62
C HIS A 260 3.72 -4.50 -0.56
N GLY A 261 3.51 -4.07 0.68
CA GLY A 261 2.95 -4.94 1.72
C GLY A 261 1.48 -5.28 1.44
N LEU A 262 1.09 -6.55 1.60
CA LEU A 262 -0.30 -6.98 1.40
C LEU A 262 -1.18 -6.74 2.63
N ALA A 263 -0.59 -6.40 3.78
CA ALA A 263 -1.31 -5.99 4.99
C ALA A 263 -1.17 -4.46 5.22
N ASP A 264 -0.87 -3.70 4.17
CA ASP A 264 -0.72 -2.25 4.22
C ASP A 264 -2.02 -1.59 4.66
N GLN A 265 -1.95 -0.93 5.82
CA GLN A 265 -3.08 -0.31 6.51
C GLN A 265 -3.36 1.13 6.09
N LEU A 266 -2.62 1.67 5.11
CA LEU A 266 -2.75 3.04 4.65
C LEU A 266 -2.94 3.13 3.13
N ILE A 267 -2.15 2.37 2.36
CA ILE A 267 -2.17 2.39 0.91
C ILE A 267 -2.58 1.03 0.38
N PHE A 268 -3.54 1.04 -0.54
CA PHE A 268 -4.18 -0.14 -1.09
C PHE A 268 -3.24 -0.87 -2.08
N PRO A 269 -2.74 -2.08 -1.78
CA PRO A 269 -1.76 -2.79 -2.63
C PRO A 269 -2.29 -3.08 -4.04
N GLN A 270 -3.60 -3.19 -4.19
CA GLN A 270 -4.28 -3.38 -5.46
C GLN A 270 -4.02 -2.21 -6.42
N GLY A 271 -3.75 -0.99 -5.92
CA GLY A 271 -3.31 0.14 -6.74
C GLY A 271 -1.96 -0.09 -7.42
N SER A 272 -1.01 -0.74 -6.73
CA SER A 272 0.27 -1.12 -7.33
C SER A 272 0.12 -2.22 -8.38
N VAL A 273 -0.76 -3.20 -8.13
CA VAL A 273 -1.09 -4.23 -9.11
C VAL A 273 -1.72 -3.62 -10.35
N ARG A 274 -2.71 -2.73 -10.17
CA ARG A 274 -3.36 -1.98 -11.26
C ARG A 274 -2.33 -1.25 -12.10
N TYR A 275 -1.42 -0.49 -11.49
CA TYR A 275 -0.40 0.24 -12.22
C TYR A 275 0.54 -0.67 -13.01
N TYR A 276 1.01 -1.78 -12.40
CA TYR A 276 1.85 -2.74 -13.09
C TYR A 276 1.16 -3.33 -14.33
N GLU A 277 -0.12 -3.69 -14.20
CA GLU A 277 -0.94 -4.20 -15.29
C GLU A 277 -1.19 -3.15 -16.39
N GLU A 278 -1.41 -1.89 -16.03
CA GLU A 278 -1.55 -0.79 -16.98
C GLU A 278 -0.25 -0.53 -17.77
N VAL A 279 0.91 -0.50 -17.11
CA VAL A 279 2.23 -0.39 -17.79
C VAL A 279 2.44 -1.58 -18.72
N LYS A 280 2.10 -2.79 -18.26
CA LYS A 280 2.19 -4.01 -19.06
C LYS A 280 1.34 -3.95 -20.32
N ARG A 281 0.11 -3.44 -20.21
CA ARG A 281 -0.79 -3.24 -21.35
C ARG A 281 -0.24 -2.20 -22.34
N VAL A 282 0.27 -1.07 -21.85
CA VAL A 282 0.76 0.04 -22.69
C VAL A 282 2.08 -0.30 -23.40
N LEU A 283 2.98 -1.03 -22.76
CA LEU A 283 4.34 -1.28 -23.28
C LEU A 283 4.52 -2.62 -24.01
N GLY A 284 3.43 -3.28 -24.40
CA GLY A 284 3.49 -4.46 -25.28
C GLY A 284 3.61 -5.81 -24.56
N GLY A 285 3.14 -5.91 -23.31
CA GLY A 285 2.97 -7.16 -22.58
C GLY A 285 4.13 -7.55 -21.67
N SER A 286 4.00 -8.72 -21.04
CA SER A 286 4.87 -9.17 -19.94
C SER A 286 6.36 -9.15 -20.27
N LYS A 287 6.76 -9.61 -21.45
CA LYS A 287 8.18 -9.67 -21.84
C LYS A 287 8.79 -8.26 -21.82
N ALA A 288 8.13 -7.31 -22.46
CA ALA A 288 8.62 -5.94 -22.57
C ALA A 288 8.67 -5.21 -21.22
N THR A 289 7.77 -5.53 -20.29
CA THR A 289 7.75 -4.97 -18.94
C THR A 289 8.84 -5.56 -18.06
N LEU A 290 9.02 -6.89 -18.08
CA LEU A 290 9.96 -7.59 -17.19
C LEU A 290 11.43 -7.23 -17.41
N ASP A 291 11.77 -6.67 -18.58
CA ASP A 291 13.10 -6.17 -18.92
C ASP A 291 13.53 -4.97 -18.05
N PHE A 292 12.57 -4.23 -17.48
CA PHE A 292 12.86 -2.99 -16.76
C PHE A 292 11.98 -2.71 -15.54
N PHE A 293 10.80 -3.33 -15.40
CA PHE A 293 9.88 -3.14 -14.28
C PHE A 293 9.45 -4.47 -13.65
N ARG A 294 9.73 -4.65 -12.35
CA ARG A 294 9.34 -5.82 -11.56
C ARG A 294 8.57 -5.40 -10.31
N LEU A 295 7.46 -6.08 -10.05
CA LEU A 295 6.60 -5.92 -8.87
C LEU A 295 6.75 -7.14 -7.94
N PHE A 296 6.80 -6.88 -6.63
CA PHE A 296 6.86 -7.87 -5.55
C PHE A 296 5.80 -7.55 -4.50
N LEU A 297 4.90 -8.50 -4.21
CA LEU A 297 3.85 -8.31 -3.21
C LEU A 297 4.23 -9.09 -1.95
N ALA A 298 4.42 -8.40 -0.82
CA ALA A 298 4.96 -8.96 0.41
C ALA A 298 3.82 -9.33 1.39
N PRO A 299 3.54 -10.62 1.61
CA PRO A 299 2.41 -11.02 2.45
C PRO A 299 2.59 -10.68 3.93
N GLY A 300 1.49 -10.27 4.56
CA GLY A 300 1.46 -9.93 5.98
C GLY A 300 2.37 -8.79 6.37
N VAL A 301 2.80 -7.95 5.42
CA VAL A 301 3.65 -6.78 5.67
C VAL A 301 2.79 -5.53 5.66
N ASP A 302 2.87 -4.77 6.74
CA ASP A 302 2.25 -3.45 6.90
C ASP A 302 2.86 -2.39 5.97
N HIS A 303 2.34 -1.17 6.04
CA HIS A 303 2.82 -0.01 5.30
C HIS A 303 4.32 0.20 5.46
N CYS A 304 5.09 0.01 4.39
CA CYS A 304 6.55 0.08 4.40
C CYS A 304 7.26 -0.86 5.41
N GLY A 305 6.55 -1.88 5.92
CA GLY A 305 7.01 -2.74 7.01
C GLY A 305 6.86 -2.12 8.40
N TYR A 306 6.11 -1.02 8.55
CA TYR A 306 5.82 -0.39 9.83
C TYR A 306 4.44 -0.78 10.35
N GLY A 307 4.43 -1.75 11.26
CA GLY A 307 3.24 -2.14 11.99
C GLY A 307 3.41 -3.47 12.72
N PRO A 308 2.32 -3.98 13.29
CA PRO A 308 2.34 -5.15 14.16
C PRO A 308 2.22 -6.49 13.43
N THR A 309 1.96 -6.49 12.11
CA THR A 309 1.73 -7.73 11.37
C THR A 309 3.03 -8.54 11.24
N PRO A 310 2.96 -9.88 11.27
CA PRO A 310 4.14 -10.71 11.44
C PRO A 310 4.94 -10.92 10.14
N GLY A 311 4.57 -10.31 9.02
CA GLY A 311 5.16 -10.60 7.71
C GLY A 311 6.65 -10.28 7.60
N ALA A 312 7.30 -11.01 6.70
CA ALA A 312 8.70 -10.81 6.39
C ALA A 312 8.87 -9.59 5.48
N VAL A 313 9.62 -8.58 5.94
CA VAL A 313 9.85 -7.31 5.23
C VAL A 313 11.03 -7.44 4.26
N PRO A 314 10.87 -7.13 2.97
CA PRO A 314 11.96 -7.17 2.00
C PRO A 314 12.87 -5.93 2.10
N SER A 315 14.14 -6.07 1.72
CA SER A 315 15.10 -4.95 1.59
C SER A 315 15.90 -5.04 0.27
N PRO A 316 15.27 -4.81 -0.88
CA PRO A 316 15.81 -5.23 -2.19
C PRO A 316 16.70 -4.17 -2.86
N PHE A 317 17.33 -3.27 -2.09
CA PHE A 317 18.16 -2.22 -2.68
C PHE A 317 19.39 -2.80 -3.40
N THR A 318 20.04 -3.80 -2.80
CA THR A 318 21.17 -4.51 -3.43
C THR A 318 20.74 -5.28 -4.68
N ASP A 319 19.51 -5.81 -4.71
CA ASP A 319 18.96 -6.46 -5.92
C ASP A 319 18.78 -5.45 -7.07
N LEU A 320 18.30 -4.25 -6.76
CA LEU A 320 18.18 -3.17 -7.74
C LEU A 320 19.56 -2.74 -8.27
N VAL A 321 20.55 -2.56 -7.40
CA VAL A 321 21.94 -2.25 -7.79
C VAL A 321 22.48 -3.33 -8.72
N SER A 322 22.35 -4.60 -8.34
CA SER A 322 22.78 -5.73 -9.17
C SER A 322 22.12 -5.72 -10.56
N TRP A 323 20.82 -5.38 -10.62
CA TRP A 323 20.10 -5.28 -11.89
C TRP A 323 20.60 -4.14 -12.77
N VAL A 324 20.80 -2.95 -12.20
CA VAL A 324 21.29 -1.77 -12.93
C VAL A 324 22.72 -1.99 -13.44
N GLU A 325 23.62 -2.44 -12.57
CA GLU A 325 25.05 -2.45 -12.89
C GLU A 325 25.52 -3.70 -13.64
N THR A 326 24.82 -4.83 -13.47
CA THR A 326 25.25 -6.13 -14.03
C THR A 326 24.18 -6.82 -14.89
N GLY A 327 22.99 -6.23 -15.02
CA GLY A 327 21.88 -6.81 -15.78
C GLY A 327 21.18 -7.99 -15.07
N ARG A 328 21.55 -8.31 -13.83
CA ARG A 328 20.99 -9.42 -13.05
C ARG A 328 19.68 -9.02 -12.39
N ALA A 329 18.59 -9.21 -13.14
CA ALA A 329 17.26 -8.87 -12.69
C ALA A 329 16.72 -9.86 -11.63
N PRO A 330 16.15 -9.41 -10.49
CA PRO A 330 15.73 -10.30 -9.41
C PRO A 330 14.43 -11.05 -9.75
N GLU A 331 14.44 -12.39 -9.81
CA GLU A 331 13.19 -13.18 -9.96
C GLU A 331 12.42 -13.35 -8.63
N LYS A 332 13.12 -13.10 -7.53
CA LYS A 332 12.64 -13.12 -6.15
C LYS A 332 13.52 -12.18 -5.34
N ILE A 333 13.01 -11.70 -4.22
CA ILE A 333 13.77 -10.92 -3.24
C ILE A 333 13.65 -11.59 -1.87
N GLU A 334 14.71 -11.58 -1.08
CA GLU A 334 14.68 -12.14 0.27
C GLU A 334 14.02 -11.14 1.23
N ALA A 335 13.27 -11.68 2.18
CA ALA A 335 12.59 -10.93 3.21
C ALA A 335 12.73 -11.62 4.56
N LYS A 336 12.71 -10.83 5.64
CA LYS A 336 12.82 -11.32 7.01
C LYS A 336 11.90 -10.55 7.94
N THR A 337 11.42 -11.22 8.98
CA THR A 337 10.69 -10.55 10.06
C THR A 337 11.56 -9.49 10.73
N LEU A 338 10.91 -8.46 11.30
CA LEU A 338 11.61 -7.48 12.10
C LEU A 338 12.19 -8.13 13.38
N PRO A 339 13.31 -7.61 13.93
CA PRO A 339 13.89 -8.15 15.17
C PRO A 339 12.92 -8.12 16.37
N THR A 340 11.93 -7.22 16.35
CA THR A 340 10.89 -7.08 17.37
C THR A 340 9.71 -8.04 17.19
N SER A 341 9.65 -8.79 16.08
CA SER A 341 8.58 -9.74 15.83
C SER A 341 8.64 -10.90 16.83
N PRO A 342 7.51 -11.34 17.42
CA PRO A 342 7.45 -12.49 18.33
C PRO A 342 7.96 -13.78 17.70
N ALA A 343 7.77 -13.94 16.39
CA ALA A 343 8.27 -15.07 15.61
C ALA A 343 9.29 -14.59 14.58
N GLN A 344 10.41 -15.31 14.50
CA GLN A 344 11.48 -15.01 13.55
C GLN A 344 11.43 -15.98 12.37
N PHE A 345 11.28 -15.46 11.15
CA PHE A 345 11.30 -16.27 9.94
C PHE A 345 11.75 -15.47 8.72
N THR A 346 12.04 -16.20 7.64
CA THR A 346 12.41 -15.66 6.34
C THR A 346 11.45 -16.14 5.27
N ARG A 347 11.19 -15.30 4.27
CA ARG A 347 10.39 -15.63 3.08
C ARG A 347 11.09 -15.11 1.84
N LYS A 348 10.87 -15.78 0.71
CA LYS A 348 11.15 -15.21 -0.60
C LYS A 348 9.90 -14.49 -1.06
N ILE A 349 10.02 -13.22 -1.43
CA ILE A 349 8.94 -12.51 -2.11
C ILE A 349 9.14 -12.72 -3.60
N CYS A 350 8.15 -13.35 -4.23
CA CYS A 350 8.21 -13.74 -5.62
C CYS A 350 7.82 -12.58 -6.53
N ARG A 351 8.41 -12.54 -7.73
CA ARG A 351 8.02 -11.57 -8.74
C ARG A 351 6.58 -11.84 -9.19
N TYR A 352 5.72 -10.84 -9.07
CA TYR A 352 4.33 -10.90 -9.51
C TYR A 352 4.22 -11.35 -10.98
N PRO A 353 3.26 -12.24 -11.33
CA PRO A 353 2.19 -12.80 -10.50
C PRO A 353 2.55 -14.14 -9.81
N LEU A 354 3.84 -14.45 -9.64
CA LEU A 354 4.24 -15.63 -8.88
C LEU A 354 4.10 -15.36 -7.38
N VAL A 355 3.77 -16.40 -6.63
CA VAL A 355 3.68 -16.39 -5.16
C VAL A 355 4.58 -17.46 -4.57
N ALA A 356 5.00 -17.27 -3.33
CA ALA A 356 5.79 -18.25 -2.59
C ALA A 356 4.88 -19.38 -2.11
N LYS A 357 5.11 -20.61 -2.59
CA LYS A 357 4.40 -21.80 -2.13
C LYS A 357 5.32 -22.69 -1.30
N TYR A 358 4.86 -23.10 -0.13
CA TYR A 358 5.57 -24.07 0.70
C TYR A 358 5.67 -25.40 -0.06
N GLN A 359 6.86 -25.98 -0.08
CA GLN A 359 7.13 -27.20 -0.85
C GLN A 359 6.42 -28.43 -0.26
N GLY A 360 6.02 -28.39 1.02
CA GLY A 360 5.47 -29.53 1.74
C GLY A 360 6.49 -30.26 2.61
N TRP A 361 7.76 -29.85 2.55
CA TRP A 361 8.87 -30.36 3.36
C TRP A 361 9.81 -29.21 3.75
N GLY A 362 10.69 -29.47 4.73
CA GLY A 362 11.62 -28.47 5.26
C GLY A 362 11.00 -27.55 6.32
N ASP A 363 11.85 -26.73 6.94
CA ASP A 363 11.45 -25.77 7.98
C ASP A 363 10.55 -24.67 7.40
N LYS A 364 9.34 -24.53 7.93
CA LYS A 364 8.39 -23.49 7.54
C LYS A 364 8.90 -22.08 7.85
N ALA A 365 9.84 -21.90 8.78
CA ALA A 365 10.44 -20.59 9.06
C ALA A 365 11.55 -20.19 8.07
N SER A 366 12.00 -21.10 7.21
CA SER A 366 13.09 -20.86 6.26
C SER A 366 12.59 -20.55 4.85
N SER A 367 13.12 -19.49 4.23
CA SER A 367 12.81 -19.14 2.85
C SER A 367 13.22 -20.24 1.85
N HIS A 368 14.13 -21.14 2.23
CA HIS A 368 14.56 -22.28 1.41
C HIS A 368 13.46 -23.31 1.15
N SER A 369 12.47 -23.41 2.04
CA SER A 369 11.36 -24.36 1.93
C SER A 369 10.22 -23.87 1.01
N TYR A 370 10.43 -22.76 0.31
CA TYR A 370 9.46 -22.13 -0.57
C TYR A 370 9.98 -22.00 -2.00
N THR A 371 9.08 -22.18 -2.96
CA THR A 371 9.34 -21.94 -4.38
C THR A 371 8.36 -20.94 -4.97
N CYS A 372 8.82 -20.17 -5.97
CA CYS A 372 7.97 -19.23 -6.68
C CYS A 372 7.18 -19.97 -7.76
N MET A 373 5.86 -19.96 -7.64
CA MET A 373 4.95 -20.64 -8.57
C MET A 373 3.81 -19.73 -8.94
N ARG A 374 3.21 -19.97 -10.12
CA ARG A 374 1.91 -19.35 -10.43
C ARG A 374 0.88 -19.86 -9.45
N ASP A 375 -0.08 -19.02 -9.17
CA ASP A 375 -1.28 -19.49 -8.54
C ASP A 375 -2.12 -20.27 -9.56
N CYS A 376 -2.57 -21.47 -9.17
CA CYS A 376 -3.25 -22.43 -10.04
C CYS A 376 -4.61 -22.75 -9.46
#